data_AF-A0A7W6AAD9-F1
#
_entry.id   AF-A0A7W6AAD9-F1
#
_cell.length_a   1.000
_cell.length_b   1.000
_cell.length_c   1.000
_cell.angle_alpha   90.00
_cell.angle_beta   90.00
_cell.angle_gamma   90.00
#
_symmetry.space_group_name_H-M   'P 1'
#
loop_
_entity.id
_entity.type
_entity.pdbx_description
1 polymer ?
#
loop_
_entity_poly.entity_id
_entity_poly.type
_entity_poly.pdbx_seq_one_letter_code
_entity_poly.pdbx_strand_id
1 'polypeptide(L)'
;MDTPTFSVERIAPNVAKQMLERVFSSAKVDTSSRESFTRDMAAGGWVLNGAPIVFGTDGSLLDGRARLHACIDSGATFETLVIRGIANDTFESIDAIRKRTLADILSIRQEQHGRPLGAALRILWSYGLGNGSGGKSPSPTALLALLEQKPQIRDSVMPALRAVPLLPHGCAIALHHLASAINPVKATLFLTQLQEPTIEAPNHPVVQLRQVLLQMRSQGGTRKQAYMLAIAVKAWNAFEAGKPIKALRFGAGEKFPRVQSLDWGPLSQVEKNLPANAPAATITTKLNVRLVTITPDIAEKMLDGRAPNRSVSSAVLNKYARDMAVDRRGKGTPVAG
;
A
#
# COMPACT_ATOMS: atom_id res chain seq x y z
N MET A 1 1.68 -0.46 -41.74
CA MET A 1 1.89 -0.40 -40.27
C MET A 1 1.37 -1.72 -39.72
N ASP A 2 2.25 -2.51 -39.10
CA ASP A 2 1.85 -3.80 -38.54
C ASP A 2 0.85 -3.58 -37.40
N THR A 3 -0.24 -4.35 -37.42
CA THR A 3 -1.27 -4.31 -36.39
C THR A 3 -0.66 -4.72 -35.05
N PRO A 4 -0.95 -4.00 -33.94
CA PRO A 4 -0.47 -4.42 -32.62
C PRO A 4 -0.90 -5.84 -32.29
N THR A 5 0.03 -6.65 -31.78
CA THR A 5 -0.24 -8.02 -31.35
C THR A 5 -0.19 -8.14 -29.84
N PHE A 6 -0.93 -9.09 -29.27
CA PHE A 6 -0.93 -9.34 -27.84
C PHE A 6 -1.04 -10.84 -27.51
N SER A 7 -0.38 -11.26 -26.45
CA SER A 7 -0.36 -12.64 -25.97
C SER A 7 -0.19 -12.67 -24.45
N VAL A 8 -0.73 -13.69 -23.79
CA VAL A 8 -0.38 -13.97 -22.39
C VAL A 8 0.89 -14.81 -22.42
N GLU A 9 1.97 -14.31 -21.82
CA GLU A 9 3.26 -14.99 -21.80
C GLU A 9 3.70 -15.27 -20.35
N ARG A 10 4.35 -16.42 -20.15
CA ARG A 10 4.99 -16.81 -18.90
C ARG A 10 6.47 -16.45 -18.95
N ILE A 11 6.87 -15.46 -18.16
CA ILE A 11 8.20 -14.84 -18.22
C ILE A 11 9.10 -15.36 -17.10
N ALA A 12 10.07 -16.19 -17.47
CA ALA A 12 11.13 -16.68 -16.59
C ALA A 12 12.34 -15.71 -16.54
N PRO A 13 13.22 -15.80 -15.53
CA PRO A 13 14.34 -14.86 -15.36
C PRO A 13 15.27 -14.73 -16.57
N ASN A 14 15.51 -15.81 -17.31
CA ASN A 14 16.30 -15.79 -18.55
C ASN A 14 15.60 -15.03 -19.68
N VAL A 15 14.29 -15.22 -19.85
CA VAL A 15 13.46 -14.48 -20.82
C VAL A 15 13.42 -12.99 -20.44
N ALA A 16 13.29 -12.68 -19.15
CA ALA A 16 13.32 -11.31 -18.68
C ALA A 16 14.65 -10.60 -19.00
N LYS A 17 15.79 -11.30 -18.87
CA LYS A 17 17.11 -10.77 -19.27
C LYS A 17 17.14 -10.43 -20.77
N GLN A 18 16.68 -11.33 -21.63
CA GLN A 18 16.62 -11.11 -23.07
C GLN A 18 15.71 -9.92 -23.43
N MET A 19 14.56 -9.79 -22.77
CA MET A 19 13.66 -8.64 -22.99
C MET A 19 14.30 -7.31 -22.59
N LEU A 20 15.15 -7.29 -21.56
CA LEU A 20 15.86 -6.10 -21.09
C LEU A 20 17.04 -5.69 -21.98
N GLU A 21 17.52 -6.54 -22.88
CA GLU A 21 18.53 -6.16 -23.89
C GLU A 21 17.97 -5.15 -24.91
N ARG A 22 16.64 -5.05 -25.03
CA ARG A 22 15.95 -4.20 -26.00
C ARG A 22 15.45 -2.88 -25.42
N VAL A 23 15.97 -2.45 -24.28
CA VAL A 23 15.47 -1.27 -23.57
C VAL A 23 15.58 0.00 -24.43
N PHE A 24 14.44 0.69 -24.62
CA PHE A 24 14.37 1.93 -25.40
C PHE A 24 15.13 3.10 -24.75
N SER A 25 15.13 3.17 -23.41
CA SER A 25 15.70 4.30 -22.65
C SER A 25 16.58 3.83 -21.49
N SER A 26 17.76 4.45 -21.35
CA SER A 26 18.69 4.23 -20.24
C SER A 26 18.23 4.85 -18.90
N ALA A 27 17.05 5.47 -18.85
CA ALA A 27 16.51 6.06 -17.63
C ALA A 27 16.53 5.07 -16.45
N LYS A 28 16.84 5.52 -15.24
CA LYS A 28 16.88 4.63 -14.07
C LYS A 28 15.49 4.07 -13.77
N VAL A 29 15.45 2.78 -13.44
CA VAL A 29 14.22 2.14 -12.95
C VAL A 29 13.96 2.60 -11.52
N ASP A 30 12.72 2.96 -11.21
CA ASP A 30 12.31 3.32 -9.86
C ASP A 30 12.59 2.16 -8.89
N THR A 31 13.51 2.38 -7.96
CA THR A 31 13.99 1.36 -7.02
C THR A 31 12.87 0.88 -6.12
N SER A 32 11.99 1.78 -5.69
CA SER A 32 10.85 1.44 -4.82
C SER A 32 9.88 0.46 -5.50
N SER A 33 9.51 0.72 -6.75
CA SER A 33 8.62 -0.15 -7.53
C SER A 33 9.27 -1.50 -7.83
N ARG A 34 10.54 -1.51 -8.24
CA ARG A 34 11.31 -2.75 -8.46
C ARG A 34 11.32 -3.62 -7.20
N GLU A 35 11.73 -3.06 -6.06
CA GLU A 35 11.79 -3.80 -4.80
C GLU A 35 10.43 -4.28 -4.28
N SER A 36 9.37 -3.50 -4.53
CA SER A 36 8.01 -3.93 -4.24
C SER A 36 7.63 -5.15 -5.06
N PHE A 37 7.85 -5.12 -6.38
CA PHE A 37 7.57 -6.25 -7.25
C PHE A 37 8.46 -7.46 -6.93
N THR A 38 9.74 -7.27 -6.61
CA THR A 38 10.64 -8.37 -6.22
C THR A 38 10.09 -9.12 -5.02
N ARG A 39 9.64 -8.39 -3.99
CA ARG A 39 9.02 -9.00 -2.79
C ARG A 39 7.71 -9.70 -3.11
N ASP A 40 6.82 -9.03 -3.86
CA ASP A 40 5.53 -9.60 -4.22
C ASP A 40 5.70 -10.87 -5.08
N MET A 41 6.65 -10.89 -6.02
CA MET A 41 6.97 -12.05 -6.86
C MET A 41 7.62 -13.20 -6.06
N ALA A 42 8.59 -12.88 -5.18
CA ALA A 42 9.25 -13.89 -4.34
C ALA A 42 8.27 -14.59 -3.37
N ALA A 43 7.23 -13.86 -2.92
CA ALA A 43 6.17 -14.37 -2.08
C ALA A 43 5.03 -15.06 -2.86
N GLY A 44 5.12 -15.19 -4.18
CA GLY A 44 4.04 -15.74 -5.02
C GLY A 44 2.77 -14.88 -5.07
N GLY A 45 2.86 -13.61 -4.66
CA GLY A 45 1.74 -12.66 -4.61
C GLY A 45 1.49 -11.91 -5.92
N TRP A 46 2.31 -12.12 -6.96
CA TRP A 46 2.03 -11.57 -8.28
C TRP A 46 0.85 -12.29 -8.93
N VAL A 47 -0.13 -11.52 -9.41
CA VAL A 47 -1.29 -12.01 -10.14
C VAL A 47 -1.37 -11.26 -11.47
N LEU A 48 -1.78 -11.95 -12.54
CA LEU A 48 -2.09 -11.30 -13.81
C LEU A 48 -3.18 -10.23 -13.58
N ASN A 49 -2.79 -8.97 -13.69
CA ASN A 49 -3.60 -7.81 -13.31
C ASN A 49 -3.91 -6.88 -14.49
N GLY A 50 -3.65 -7.34 -15.72
CA GLY A 50 -3.86 -6.57 -16.94
C GLY A 50 -2.85 -5.45 -17.18
N ALA A 51 -1.79 -5.34 -16.36
CA ALA A 51 -0.69 -4.43 -16.63
C ALA A 51 0.33 -5.16 -17.53
N PRO A 52 0.49 -4.78 -18.81
CA PRO A 52 1.29 -5.53 -19.78
C PRO A 52 2.80 -5.22 -19.72
N ILE A 53 3.60 -6.01 -20.43
CA ILE A 53 4.91 -5.64 -20.96
C ILE A 53 4.68 -5.10 -22.38
N VAL A 54 5.23 -3.93 -22.71
CA VAL A 54 4.94 -3.26 -23.99
C VAL A 54 6.20 -3.11 -24.82
N PHE A 55 6.12 -3.52 -26.08
CA PHE A 55 7.17 -3.36 -27.09
C PHE A 55 6.74 -2.44 -28.23
N GLY A 56 7.71 -1.64 -28.66
CA GLY A 56 7.64 -0.74 -29.80
C GLY A 56 7.53 -1.47 -31.14
N THR A 57 7.26 -0.71 -32.20
CA THR A 57 7.32 -1.22 -33.58
C THR A 57 8.72 -1.62 -34.02
N ASP A 58 9.76 -1.03 -33.44
CA ASP A 58 11.17 -1.39 -33.63
C ASP A 58 11.64 -2.52 -32.70
N GLY A 59 10.73 -3.11 -31.91
CA GLY A 59 11.05 -4.15 -30.94
C GLY A 59 11.67 -3.63 -29.64
N SER A 60 11.74 -2.32 -29.45
CA SER A 60 12.23 -1.71 -28.21
C SER A 60 11.25 -1.93 -27.04
N LEU A 61 11.76 -2.09 -25.82
CA LEU A 61 10.96 -2.26 -24.62
C LEU A 61 10.52 -0.89 -24.09
N LEU A 62 9.21 -0.62 -24.19
CA LEU A 62 8.58 0.64 -23.80
C LEU A 62 8.04 0.59 -22.36
N ASP A 63 7.47 -0.52 -21.90
CA ASP A 63 6.96 -0.66 -20.52
C ASP A 63 7.30 -2.04 -19.94
N GLY A 64 7.46 -2.11 -18.62
CA GLY A 64 7.58 -3.35 -17.87
C GLY A 64 8.93 -3.55 -17.22
N ARG A 65 9.86 -2.61 -17.36
CA ARG A 65 11.25 -2.70 -16.87
C ARG A 65 11.32 -3.07 -15.39
N ALA A 66 10.53 -2.44 -14.53
CA ALA A 66 10.51 -2.75 -13.09
C ALA A 66 10.09 -4.20 -12.81
N ARG A 67 9.11 -4.73 -13.56
CA ARG A 67 8.62 -6.11 -13.43
C ARG A 67 9.65 -7.12 -13.94
N LEU A 68 10.31 -6.84 -15.07
CA LEU A 68 11.37 -7.71 -15.61
C LEU A 68 12.58 -7.78 -14.67
N HIS A 69 13.03 -6.63 -14.14
CA HIS A 69 14.09 -6.64 -13.13
C HIS A 69 13.67 -7.37 -11.85
N ALA A 70 12.43 -7.20 -11.40
CA ALA A 70 11.91 -7.90 -10.23
C ALA A 70 11.84 -9.43 -10.42
N CYS A 71 11.48 -9.90 -11.62
CA CYS A 71 11.54 -11.31 -12.00
C CYS A 71 12.98 -11.86 -11.89
N ILE A 72 13.97 -11.10 -12.37
CA ILE A 72 15.39 -11.49 -12.24
C ILE A 72 15.83 -11.52 -10.78
N ASP A 73 15.51 -10.48 -10.01
CA ASP A 73 15.96 -10.36 -8.61
C ASP A 73 15.30 -11.39 -7.68
N SER A 74 14.03 -11.71 -7.93
CA SER A 74 13.29 -12.69 -7.13
C SER A 74 13.58 -14.13 -7.54
N GLY A 75 14.06 -14.35 -8.76
CA GLY A 75 14.16 -15.68 -9.37
C GLY A 75 12.81 -16.31 -9.73
N ALA A 76 11.71 -15.59 -9.54
CA ALA A 76 10.36 -16.10 -9.76
C ALA A 76 9.91 -15.90 -11.21
N THR A 77 9.19 -16.90 -11.75
CA THR A 77 8.52 -16.79 -13.04
C THR A 77 7.12 -16.19 -12.86
N PHE A 78 6.71 -15.27 -13.72
CA PHE A 78 5.39 -14.63 -13.63
C PHE A 78 4.66 -14.59 -14.98
N GLU A 79 3.33 -14.54 -14.94
CA GLU A 79 2.49 -14.40 -16.14
C GLU A 79 2.07 -12.94 -16.33
N THR A 80 2.07 -12.51 -17.59
CA THR A 80 1.69 -11.14 -17.97
C THR A 80 1.16 -11.09 -19.40
N LEU A 81 0.37 -10.06 -19.70
CA LEU A 81 0.08 -9.70 -21.09
C LEU A 81 1.33 -9.08 -21.69
N VAL A 82 1.69 -9.48 -22.91
CA VAL A 82 2.75 -8.85 -23.72
C VAL A 82 2.09 -8.25 -24.94
N ILE A 83 2.36 -6.96 -25.18
CA ILE A 83 1.83 -6.21 -26.32
C ILE A 83 3.01 -5.75 -27.18
N ARG A 84 2.92 -5.92 -28.50
CA ARG A 84 3.98 -5.56 -29.46
C ARG A 84 3.43 -4.70 -30.58
N GLY A 85 4.29 -3.87 -31.17
CA GLY A 85 3.91 -3.00 -32.30
C GLY A 85 3.25 -1.70 -31.88
N ILE A 86 3.48 -1.23 -30.66
CA ILE A 86 3.01 0.09 -30.21
C ILE A 86 3.93 1.17 -30.76
N ALA A 87 3.39 2.28 -31.25
CA ALA A 87 4.22 3.38 -31.77
C ALA A 87 5.10 3.97 -30.64
N ASN A 88 6.39 4.16 -30.92
CA ASN A 88 7.38 4.52 -29.90
C ASN A 88 7.12 5.89 -29.25
N ASP A 89 6.46 6.81 -29.96
CA ASP A 89 6.07 8.14 -29.47
C ASP A 89 4.97 8.09 -28.40
N THR A 90 4.24 6.98 -28.28
CA THR A 90 3.22 6.80 -27.23
C THR A 90 3.82 6.60 -25.84
N PHE A 91 5.14 6.36 -25.72
CA PHE A 91 5.83 6.13 -24.46
C PHE A 91 5.61 7.27 -23.43
N GLU A 92 5.43 8.51 -23.88
CA GLU A 92 5.16 9.66 -22.99
C GLU A 92 3.87 9.52 -22.17
N SER A 93 2.91 8.74 -22.67
CA SER A 93 1.62 8.52 -22.01
C SER A 93 1.60 7.29 -21.12
N ILE A 94 2.60 6.42 -21.25
CA ILE A 94 2.75 5.21 -20.44
C ILE A 94 3.03 5.62 -19.00
N ASP A 95 2.38 4.97 -18.02
CA ASP A 95 2.41 5.30 -16.59
C ASP A 95 1.85 6.68 -16.18
N ALA A 96 1.26 7.45 -17.10
CA ALA A 96 0.56 8.71 -16.76
C ALA A 96 -0.71 8.50 -15.90
N ILE A 97 -1.13 7.25 -15.71
CA ILE A 97 -2.30 6.88 -14.90
C ILE A 97 -1.95 6.90 -13.42
N ARG A 98 -2.76 7.61 -12.61
CA ARG A 98 -2.62 7.62 -11.15
C ARG A 98 -2.67 6.19 -10.58
N LYS A 99 -1.57 5.78 -9.93
CA LYS A 99 -1.45 4.55 -9.15
C LYS A 99 -2.52 4.48 -8.05
N ARG A 100 -3.13 3.29 -7.87
CA ARG A 100 -4.07 3.04 -6.76
C ARG A 100 -3.31 3.02 -5.43
N THR A 101 -3.78 3.79 -4.46
CA THR A 101 -3.28 3.74 -3.08
C THR A 101 -3.98 2.62 -2.30
N LEU A 102 -3.43 2.21 -1.15
CA LEU A 102 -4.13 1.27 -0.26
C LEU A 102 -5.53 1.78 0.14
N ALA A 103 -5.68 3.08 0.38
CA ALA A 103 -6.98 3.67 0.71
C ALA A 103 -7.98 3.55 -0.46
N ASP A 104 -7.52 3.71 -1.71
CA ASP A 104 -8.37 3.48 -2.88
C ASP A 104 -8.81 2.01 -2.97
N ILE A 105 -7.89 1.07 -2.70
CA ILE A 105 -8.20 -0.37 -2.74
C ILE A 105 -9.19 -0.76 -1.63
N LEU A 106 -8.98 -0.29 -0.40
CA LEU A 106 -9.90 -0.56 0.71
C LEU A 106 -11.28 0.05 0.47
N SER A 107 -11.35 1.24 -0.15
CA SER A 107 -12.61 1.85 -0.57
C SER A 107 -13.34 1.01 -1.64
N ILE A 108 -12.62 0.53 -2.65
CA ILE A 108 -13.15 -0.39 -3.67
C ILE A 108 -13.67 -1.69 -3.04
N ARG A 109 -12.97 -2.21 -2.03
CA ARG A 109 -13.40 -3.38 -1.25
C ARG A 109 -14.56 -3.09 -0.29
N GLN A 110 -15.09 -1.86 -0.27
CA GLN A 110 -16.13 -1.41 0.66
C GLN A 110 -15.76 -1.64 2.14
N GLU A 111 -14.46 -1.59 2.45
CA GLU A 111 -13.94 -1.78 3.79
C GLU A 111 -14.33 -0.58 4.67
N GLN A 112 -15.02 -0.87 5.77
CA GLN A 112 -15.42 0.15 6.74
C GLN A 112 -14.18 0.79 7.36
N HIS A 113 -14.17 2.12 7.44
CA HIS A 113 -13.04 2.89 7.97
C HIS A 113 -11.69 2.56 7.28
N GLY A 114 -11.70 2.25 5.98
CA GLY A 114 -10.50 1.84 5.23
C GLY A 114 -9.31 2.81 5.31
N ARG A 115 -9.53 4.12 5.43
CA ARG A 115 -8.45 5.11 5.59
C ARG A 115 -7.72 4.97 6.94
N PRO A 116 -8.42 5.06 8.10
CA PRO A 116 -7.87 4.69 9.41
C PRO A 116 -7.18 3.33 9.43
N LEU A 117 -7.84 2.29 8.91
CA LEU A 117 -7.32 0.93 8.92
C LEU A 117 -6.03 0.80 8.10
N GLY A 118 -6.00 1.38 6.90
CA GLY A 118 -4.81 1.40 6.05
C GLY A 118 -3.62 2.12 6.69
N ALA A 119 -3.85 3.17 7.48
CA ALA A 119 -2.80 3.82 8.26
C ALA A 119 -2.28 2.90 9.39
N ALA A 120 -3.19 2.21 10.08
CA ALA A 120 -2.84 1.26 11.14
C ALA A 120 -2.01 0.09 10.61
N LEU A 121 -2.36 -0.47 9.46
CA LEU A 121 -1.62 -1.58 8.83
C LEU A 121 -0.16 -1.20 8.52
N ARG A 122 0.09 0.02 8.03
CA ARG A 122 1.46 0.52 7.80
C ARG A 122 2.26 0.61 9.09
N ILE A 123 1.62 1.07 10.16
CA ILE A 123 2.23 1.18 11.48
C ILE A 123 2.55 -0.21 12.03
N LEU A 124 1.58 -1.13 12.02
CA LEU A 124 1.73 -2.51 12.48
C LEU A 124 2.81 -3.26 11.70
N TRP A 125 2.87 -3.09 10.38
CA TRP A 125 3.94 -3.63 9.55
C TRP A 125 5.32 -3.12 10.00
N SER A 126 5.49 -1.80 10.09
CA SER A 126 6.76 -1.19 10.51
C SER A 126 7.16 -1.64 11.91
N TYR A 127 6.18 -1.73 12.81
CA TYR A 127 6.34 -2.21 14.17
C TYR A 127 6.80 -3.67 14.21
N GLY A 128 6.24 -4.56 13.39
CA GLY A 128 6.67 -5.96 13.27
C GLY A 128 8.15 -6.10 12.89
N LEU A 129 8.63 -5.22 11.99
CA LEU A 129 10.03 -5.11 11.60
C LEU A 129 10.92 -4.37 12.61
N GLY A 130 10.36 -3.97 13.76
CA GLY A 130 10.96 -3.17 14.83
C GLY A 130 11.65 -1.89 14.42
N ASN A 131 11.24 -1.36 13.28
CA ASN A 131 11.58 -0.03 12.86
C ASN A 131 10.46 0.90 13.29
N GLY A 132 10.79 1.95 14.05
CA GLY A 132 9.80 2.95 14.48
C GLY A 132 9.12 3.70 13.34
N SER A 133 9.77 3.78 12.17
CA SER A 133 9.23 4.33 10.91
C SER A 133 10.26 4.38 9.75
N GLY A 134 11.42 3.73 9.87
CA GLY A 134 12.55 3.87 8.92
C GLY A 134 12.73 2.74 7.91
N GLY A 135 11.87 1.71 7.96
CA GLY A 135 11.93 0.58 7.01
C GLY A 135 11.34 0.92 5.65
N LYS A 136 11.66 0.10 4.64
CA LYS A 136 11.07 0.20 3.30
C LYS A 136 9.54 0.15 3.41
N SER A 137 8.85 1.03 2.68
CA SER A 137 7.39 1.10 2.75
C SER A 137 6.76 -0.19 2.21
N PRO A 138 5.83 -0.82 2.94
CA PRO A 138 5.17 -2.03 2.49
C PRO A 138 4.28 -1.76 1.26
N SER A 139 4.20 -2.77 0.37
CA SER A 139 3.32 -2.73 -0.80
C SER A 139 1.86 -2.78 -0.33
N PRO A 140 0.91 -2.21 -1.08
CA PRO A 140 -0.51 -2.39 -0.76
C PRO A 140 -0.90 -3.87 -0.65
N THR A 141 -0.34 -4.73 -1.50
CA THR A 141 -0.55 -6.19 -1.46
C THR A 141 -0.10 -6.79 -0.14
N ALA A 142 1.11 -6.46 0.34
CA ALA A 142 1.62 -6.95 1.62
C ALA A 142 0.74 -6.49 2.81
N LEU A 143 0.23 -5.26 2.77
CA LEU A 143 -0.66 -4.74 3.81
C LEU A 143 -2.04 -5.42 3.79
N LEU A 144 -2.55 -5.77 2.61
CA LEU A 144 -3.79 -6.53 2.48
C LEU A 144 -3.60 -7.97 2.97
N ALA A 145 -2.48 -8.62 2.62
CA ALA A 145 -2.13 -9.95 3.14
C ALA A 145 -2.04 -9.95 4.67
N LEU A 146 -1.44 -8.92 5.26
CA LEU A 146 -1.43 -8.73 6.72
C LEU A 146 -2.86 -8.66 7.30
N LEU A 147 -3.76 -7.91 6.66
CA LEU A 147 -5.14 -7.79 7.12
C LEU A 147 -5.95 -9.09 6.97
N GLU A 148 -5.69 -9.87 5.92
CA GLU A 148 -6.30 -11.19 5.69
C GLU A 148 -5.81 -12.20 6.73
N GLN A 149 -4.52 -12.18 7.06
CA GLN A 149 -3.93 -13.05 8.07
C GLN A 149 -4.33 -12.66 9.51
N LYS A 150 -4.59 -11.37 9.75
CA LYS A 150 -4.94 -10.82 11.06
C LYS A 150 -6.23 -9.99 10.98
N PRO A 151 -7.39 -10.63 10.73
CA PRO A 151 -8.66 -9.91 10.56
C PRO A 151 -9.10 -9.16 11.83
N GLN A 152 -8.68 -9.60 13.01
CA GLN A 152 -8.95 -8.97 14.31
C GLN A 152 -8.37 -7.56 14.49
N ILE A 153 -7.53 -7.09 13.55
CA ILE A 153 -7.15 -5.67 13.51
C ILE A 153 -8.39 -4.78 13.36
N ARG A 154 -9.45 -5.28 12.69
CA ARG A 154 -10.73 -4.55 12.50
C ARG A 154 -11.43 -4.26 13.83
N ASP A 155 -11.34 -5.15 14.80
CA ASP A 155 -11.97 -4.99 16.12
C ASP A 155 -11.39 -3.80 16.90
N SER A 156 -10.20 -3.35 16.51
CA SER A 156 -9.52 -2.21 17.12
C SER A 156 -9.94 -0.85 16.54
N VAL A 157 -10.73 -0.84 15.46
CA VAL A 157 -11.19 0.41 14.83
C VAL A 157 -12.11 1.19 15.75
N MET A 158 -13.18 0.58 16.24
CA MET A 158 -14.19 1.28 17.04
C MET A 158 -13.65 1.79 18.39
N PRO A 159 -12.88 1.01 19.17
CA PRO A 159 -12.26 1.50 20.39
C PRO A 159 -11.27 2.64 20.12
N ALA A 160 -10.52 2.58 19.01
CA ALA A 160 -9.54 3.60 18.67
C ALA A 160 -10.15 4.95 18.25
N LEU A 161 -11.35 4.94 17.68
CA LEU A 161 -12.07 6.19 17.33
C LEU A 161 -12.36 7.04 18.57
N ARG A 162 -12.46 6.43 19.75
CA ARG A 162 -12.65 7.13 21.04
C ARG A 162 -11.41 7.93 21.46
N ALA A 163 -10.21 7.50 21.07
CA ALA A 163 -8.96 8.20 21.42
C ALA A 163 -8.67 9.46 20.57
N VAL A 164 -9.53 9.77 19.59
CA VAL A 164 -9.43 10.94 18.72
C VAL A 164 -9.95 12.18 19.49
N PRO A 165 -9.34 13.37 19.34
CA PRO A 165 -8.27 13.73 18.42
C PRO A 165 -6.85 13.67 19.02
N LEU A 166 -6.66 13.06 20.19
CA LEU A 166 -5.37 13.04 20.87
C LEU A 166 -4.35 12.16 20.16
N LEU A 167 -4.76 10.95 19.76
CA LEU A 167 -3.96 10.06 18.92
C LEU A 167 -4.48 10.05 17.49
N PRO A 168 -3.60 10.06 16.48
CA PRO A 168 -4.01 9.76 15.11
C PRO A 168 -4.64 8.36 15.04
N HIS A 169 -5.70 8.22 14.25
CA HIS A 169 -6.43 6.97 14.06
C HIS A 169 -5.52 5.74 13.88
N GLY A 170 -4.55 5.81 12.97
CA GLY A 170 -3.63 4.69 12.72
C GLY A 170 -2.83 4.29 13.96
N CYS A 171 -2.35 5.26 14.76
CA CYS A 171 -1.62 4.99 15.99
C CYS A 171 -2.53 4.38 17.06
N ALA A 172 -3.75 4.90 17.23
CA ALA A 172 -4.71 4.39 18.21
C ALA A 172 -5.16 2.96 17.87
N ILE A 173 -5.46 2.66 16.60
CA ILE A 173 -5.85 1.31 16.14
C ILE A 173 -4.68 0.34 16.33
N ALA A 174 -3.47 0.72 15.90
CA ALA A 174 -2.30 -0.13 16.06
C ALA A 174 -1.99 -0.41 17.54
N LEU A 175 -2.03 0.62 18.39
CA LEU A 175 -1.81 0.47 19.83
C LEU A 175 -2.86 -0.45 20.46
N HIS A 176 -4.15 -0.23 20.16
CA HIS A 176 -5.22 -1.08 20.69
C HIS A 176 -5.06 -2.53 20.26
N HIS A 177 -4.75 -2.79 18.98
CA HIS A 177 -4.54 -4.15 18.50
C HIS A 177 -3.37 -4.83 19.23
N LEU A 178 -2.24 -4.14 19.40
CA LEU A 178 -1.07 -4.66 20.10
C LEU A 178 -1.36 -4.89 21.60
N ALA A 179 -2.07 -3.97 22.24
CA ALA A 179 -2.46 -4.05 23.65
C ALA A 179 -3.49 -5.17 23.90
N SER A 180 -4.44 -5.35 22.99
CA SER A 180 -5.48 -6.39 23.07
C SER A 180 -4.94 -7.80 22.93
N ALA A 181 -3.77 -7.98 22.32
CA ALA A 181 -3.08 -9.26 22.32
C ALA A 181 -2.60 -9.68 23.72
N ILE A 182 -2.49 -8.74 24.67
CA ILE A 182 -2.16 -9.00 26.07
C ILE A 182 -3.44 -9.02 26.90
N ASN A 183 -4.18 -7.92 26.88
CA ASN A 183 -5.37 -7.73 27.69
C ASN A 183 -6.38 -6.83 26.96
N PRO A 184 -7.40 -7.40 26.30
CA PRO A 184 -8.36 -6.63 25.51
C PRO A 184 -9.21 -5.68 26.35
N VAL A 185 -9.54 -6.06 27.60
CA VAL A 185 -10.33 -5.23 28.52
C VAL A 185 -9.54 -3.99 28.91
N LYS A 186 -8.29 -4.18 29.36
CA LYS A 186 -7.40 -3.06 29.69
C LYS A 186 -7.05 -2.21 28.48
N ALA A 187 -6.90 -2.80 27.29
CA ALA A 187 -6.62 -2.06 26.05
C ALA A 187 -7.74 -1.07 25.70
N THR A 188 -9.00 -1.53 25.78
CA THR A 188 -10.16 -0.66 25.60
C THR A 188 -10.22 0.41 26.70
N LEU A 189 -10.05 0.00 27.96
CA LEU A 189 -10.07 0.92 29.11
C LEU A 189 -9.02 2.04 28.98
N PHE A 190 -7.80 1.69 28.57
CA PHE A 190 -6.70 2.63 28.39
C PHE A 190 -7.05 3.75 27.40
N LEU A 191 -7.67 3.41 26.27
CA LEU A 191 -8.10 4.40 25.28
C LEU A 191 -9.32 5.21 25.74
N THR A 192 -10.27 4.59 26.44
CA THR A 192 -11.43 5.29 27.03
C THR A 192 -10.95 6.33 28.06
N GLN A 193 -10.08 5.95 28.99
CA GLN A 193 -9.52 6.87 29.99
C GLN A 193 -8.66 7.98 29.37
N LEU A 194 -8.04 7.72 28.20
CA LEU A 194 -7.31 8.76 27.48
C LEU A 194 -8.25 9.85 26.98
N GLN A 195 -9.49 9.50 26.61
CA GLN A 195 -10.53 10.44 26.17
C GLN A 195 -11.21 11.13 27.36
N GLU A 196 -11.56 10.35 28.38
CA GLU A 196 -12.33 10.73 29.57
C GLU A 196 -11.41 10.84 30.80
N PRO A 197 -10.88 12.03 31.13
CA PRO A 197 -9.90 12.20 32.20
C PRO A 197 -10.58 12.24 33.58
N THR A 198 -11.06 11.09 34.06
CA THR A 198 -11.65 10.93 35.40
C THR A 198 -10.61 10.56 36.48
N ILE A 199 -9.35 10.40 36.10
CA ILE A 199 -8.28 9.89 36.96
C ILE A 199 -7.58 11.04 37.70
N GLU A 200 -7.75 11.11 39.01
CA GLU A 200 -7.08 12.07 39.90
C GLU A 200 -5.72 11.57 40.40
N ALA A 201 -4.84 11.17 39.48
CA ALA A 201 -3.49 10.71 39.80
C ALA A 201 -2.47 11.27 38.80
N PRO A 202 -1.69 12.31 39.16
CA PRO A 202 -0.79 12.99 38.22
C PRO A 202 0.26 12.08 37.57
N ASN A 203 0.75 11.07 38.31
CA ASN A 203 1.72 10.10 37.82
C ASN A 203 1.08 8.89 37.13
N HIS A 204 -0.25 8.88 36.91
CA HIS A 204 -0.90 7.80 36.20
C HIS A 204 -0.48 7.81 34.72
N PRO A 205 -0.12 6.67 34.11
CA PRO A 205 0.42 6.62 32.75
C PRO A 205 -0.50 7.25 31.68
N VAL A 206 -1.82 7.06 31.80
CA VAL A 206 -2.81 7.67 30.89
C VAL A 206 -2.84 9.20 31.01
N VAL A 207 -2.75 9.72 32.24
CA VAL A 207 -2.73 11.16 32.52
C VAL A 207 -1.48 11.80 31.91
N GLN A 208 -0.32 11.16 32.11
CA GLN A 208 0.95 11.58 31.51
C GLN A 208 0.91 11.58 29.97
N LEU A 209 0.38 10.51 29.36
CA LEU A 209 0.21 10.45 27.91
C LEU A 209 -0.69 11.57 27.39
N ARG A 210 -1.84 11.79 28.04
CA ARG A 210 -2.77 12.85 27.67
C ARG A 210 -2.11 14.23 27.73
N GLN A 211 -1.37 14.53 28.80
CA GLN A 211 -0.69 15.81 28.97
C GLN A 211 0.34 16.06 27.85
N VAL A 212 1.18 15.06 27.54
CA VAL A 212 2.15 15.17 26.45
C VAL A 212 1.47 15.38 25.10
N LEU A 213 0.39 14.64 24.79
CA LEU A 213 -0.34 14.78 23.53
C LEU A 213 -1.04 16.15 23.41
N LEU A 214 -1.61 16.67 24.50
CA LEU A 214 -2.23 18.00 24.53
C LEU A 214 -1.18 19.10 24.33
N GLN A 215 -0.02 19.00 24.99
CA GLN A 215 1.09 19.93 24.82
C GLN A 215 1.63 19.91 23.39
N MET A 216 1.83 18.73 22.80
CA MET A 216 2.21 18.61 21.39
C MET A 216 1.16 19.19 20.45
N ARG A 217 -0.12 19.16 20.85
CA ARG A 217 -1.20 19.72 20.06
C ARG A 217 -1.18 21.24 20.08
N SER A 218 -0.93 21.86 21.24
CA SER A 218 -0.87 23.32 21.38
C SER A 218 0.36 23.94 20.72
N GLN A 219 1.50 23.23 20.69
CA GLN A 219 2.74 23.70 20.05
C GLN A 219 2.69 23.79 18.52
N GLY A 220 1.71 23.14 17.86
CA GLY A 220 1.62 23.12 16.40
C GLY A 220 2.72 22.28 15.72
N GLY A 221 2.79 22.34 14.39
CA GLY A 221 3.83 21.66 13.60
C GLY A 221 3.55 20.19 13.23
N THR A 222 4.46 19.62 12.43
CA THR A 222 4.36 18.24 11.92
C THR A 222 4.67 17.23 13.02
N ARG A 223 3.70 16.38 13.36
CA ARG A 223 3.83 15.36 14.42
C ARG A 223 4.30 14.03 13.83
N LYS A 224 5.48 13.57 14.24
CA LYS A 224 6.00 12.27 13.82
C LYS A 224 5.18 11.14 14.45
N GLN A 225 4.50 10.35 13.62
CA GLN A 225 3.68 9.21 14.07
C GLN A 225 4.46 8.20 14.89
N ALA A 226 5.73 7.94 14.52
CA ALA A 226 6.64 7.08 15.26
C ALA A 226 6.81 7.49 16.72
N TYR A 227 7.03 8.79 16.97
CA TYR A 227 7.19 9.32 18.32
C TYR A 227 5.90 9.15 19.13
N MET A 228 4.75 9.52 18.55
CA MET A 228 3.44 9.39 19.21
C MET A 228 3.14 7.93 19.57
N LEU A 229 3.43 6.99 18.67
CA LEU A 229 3.30 5.56 18.96
C LEU A 229 4.26 5.12 20.07
N ALA A 230 5.51 5.58 20.04
CA ALA A 230 6.51 5.21 21.04
C ALA A 230 6.09 5.61 22.46
N ILE A 231 5.72 6.87 22.66
CA ILE A 231 5.25 7.34 23.98
C ILE A 231 3.96 6.64 24.40
N ALA A 232 3.07 6.32 23.44
CA ALA A 232 1.83 5.62 23.76
C ALA A 232 2.08 4.16 24.18
N VAL A 233 3.03 3.46 23.54
CA VAL A 233 3.46 2.12 23.96
C VAL A 233 4.12 2.15 25.35
N LYS A 234 4.97 3.15 25.64
CA LYS A 234 5.57 3.30 26.98
C LYS A 234 4.51 3.53 28.06
N ALA A 235 3.53 4.38 27.78
CA ALA A 235 2.40 4.62 28.68
C ALA A 235 1.54 3.36 28.88
N TRP A 236 1.25 2.63 27.80
CA TRP A 236 0.54 1.34 27.86
C TRP A 236 1.27 0.34 28.76
N ASN A 237 2.58 0.14 28.57
CA ASN A 237 3.35 -0.82 29.38
C ASN A 237 3.30 -0.50 30.87
N ALA A 238 3.40 0.77 31.24
CA ALA A 238 3.31 1.16 32.64
C ALA A 238 1.89 1.02 33.19
N PHE A 239 0.87 1.32 32.38
CA PHE A 239 -0.53 1.10 32.74
C PHE A 239 -0.83 -0.38 32.98
N GLU A 240 -0.39 -1.25 32.07
CA GLU A 240 -0.57 -2.69 32.19
C GLU A 240 0.09 -3.22 33.47
N ALA A 241 1.30 -2.74 33.76
CA ALA A 241 2.08 -3.11 34.94
C ALA A 241 1.63 -2.41 36.25
N GLY A 242 0.65 -1.50 36.21
CA GLY A 242 0.23 -0.72 37.37
C GLY A 242 1.31 0.21 37.94
N LYS A 243 2.29 0.62 37.12
CA LYS A 243 3.44 1.45 37.54
C LYS A 243 3.19 2.93 37.24
N PRO A 244 3.43 3.85 38.20
CA PRO A 244 3.35 5.28 37.93
C PRO A 244 4.52 5.74 37.03
N ILE A 245 4.28 6.76 36.21
CA ILE A 245 5.28 7.44 35.39
C ILE A 245 5.38 8.90 35.84
N LYS A 246 6.58 9.36 36.19
CA LYS A 246 6.83 10.79 36.51
C LYS A 246 7.00 11.67 35.26
N ALA A 247 7.56 11.10 34.18
CA ALA A 247 7.75 11.81 32.91
C ALA A 247 7.70 10.83 31.73
N LEU A 248 6.90 11.14 30.71
CA LEU A 248 6.76 10.33 29.50
C LEU A 248 7.51 10.98 28.33
N ARG A 249 8.59 10.35 27.87
CA ARG A 249 9.43 10.83 26.75
C ARG A 249 9.97 9.67 25.92
N PHE A 250 10.31 9.92 24.66
CA PHE A 250 11.04 8.99 23.81
C PHE A 250 12.22 9.72 23.15
N GLY A 251 13.44 9.27 23.44
CA GLY A 251 14.67 9.99 23.07
C GLY A 251 15.28 9.56 21.74
N ALA A 252 16.15 10.40 21.19
CA ALA A 252 17.02 10.00 20.07
C ALA A 252 18.00 8.89 20.54
N GLY A 253 18.09 7.80 19.79
CA GLY A 253 18.93 6.64 20.13
C GLY A 253 18.28 5.62 21.08
N GLU A 254 17.12 5.91 21.66
CA GLU A 254 16.35 4.93 22.43
C GLU A 254 15.79 3.86 21.50
N LYS A 255 15.92 2.57 21.88
CA LYS A 255 15.27 1.47 21.13
C LYS A 255 13.76 1.69 21.13
N PHE A 256 13.13 1.46 19.98
CA PHE A 256 11.69 1.65 19.87
C PHE A 256 10.95 0.75 20.88
N PRO A 257 10.03 1.31 21.70
CA PRO A 257 9.43 0.57 22.80
C PRO A 257 8.52 -0.55 22.29
N ARG A 258 8.49 -1.65 23.05
CA ARG A 258 7.69 -2.85 22.77
C ARG A 258 6.57 -3.00 23.77
N VAL A 259 5.41 -3.46 23.32
CA VAL A 259 4.31 -3.88 24.19
C VAL A 259 4.79 -5.15 24.91
N GLN A 260 5.07 -5.05 26.22
CA GLN A 260 5.76 -6.09 27.02
C GLN A 260 5.04 -7.44 26.93
N SER A 261 5.76 -8.57 26.97
CA SER A 261 5.28 -9.97 26.75
C SER A 261 5.17 -10.48 25.30
N LEU A 262 5.48 -9.64 24.30
CA LEU A 262 5.53 -10.05 22.89
C LEU A 262 6.96 -9.94 22.33
N ASP A 263 7.54 -11.06 21.89
CA ASP A 263 8.74 -11.05 21.03
C ASP A 263 8.41 -10.43 19.68
N TRP A 264 8.94 -9.24 19.38
CA TRP A 264 8.70 -8.48 18.14
C TRP A 264 7.22 -8.42 17.64
N GLY A 265 6.25 -8.77 18.50
CA GLY A 265 4.82 -8.85 18.22
C GLY A 265 4.34 -10.18 17.62
N PRO A 266 3.01 -10.44 17.62
CA PRO A 266 2.37 -11.54 16.86
C PRO A 266 2.51 -11.38 15.33
N LEU A 267 3.24 -10.33 14.90
CA LEU A 267 3.56 -9.96 13.53
C LEU A 267 5.02 -10.31 13.16
N SER A 268 5.89 -10.61 14.13
CA SER A 268 7.29 -10.99 13.87
C SER A 268 7.42 -12.33 13.16
N GLN A 269 6.38 -13.16 13.25
CA GLN A 269 6.26 -14.41 12.50
C GLN A 269 5.67 -14.23 11.10
N VAL A 270 5.18 -13.03 10.74
CA VAL A 270 4.50 -12.78 9.46
C VAL A 270 5.50 -12.81 8.30
N GLU A 271 6.69 -12.20 8.44
CA GLU A 271 7.74 -12.31 7.41
C GLU A 271 8.26 -13.74 7.25
N LYS A 272 8.30 -14.53 8.34
CA LYS A 272 8.79 -15.91 8.30
C LYS A 272 7.81 -16.89 7.67
N ASN A 273 6.52 -16.54 7.60
CA ASN A 273 5.44 -17.40 7.12
C ASN A 273 4.81 -16.95 5.80
N LEU A 274 5.37 -15.95 5.10
CA LEU A 274 5.06 -15.79 3.68
C LEU A 274 5.70 -16.98 2.96
N PRO A 275 4.93 -17.81 2.23
CA PRO A 275 5.49 -18.95 1.55
C PRO A 275 6.55 -18.45 0.55
N ALA A 276 7.82 -18.74 0.84
CA ALA A 276 8.86 -18.67 -0.15
C ALA A 276 8.53 -19.73 -1.20
N ASN A 277 8.29 -19.30 -2.45
CA ASN A 277 7.90 -20.16 -3.57
C ASN A 277 6.52 -20.83 -3.47
N ALA A 278 5.45 -20.09 -3.13
CA ALA A 278 4.14 -20.54 -3.61
C ALA A 278 4.16 -20.56 -5.15
N PRO A 279 3.83 -21.69 -5.82
CA PRO A 279 3.81 -21.75 -7.28
C PRO A 279 2.83 -20.69 -7.79
N ALA A 280 3.26 -19.94 -8.82
CA ALA A 280 2.41 -18.96 -9.50
C ALA A 280 1.05 -19.62 -9.80
N ALA A 281 -0.02 -19.07 -9.21
CA ALA A 281 -1.37 -19.59 -9.39
C ALA A 281 -1.65 -19.67 -10.89
N THR A 282 -1.87 -20.89 -11.39
CA THR A 282 -2.17 -21.10 -12.80
C THR A 282 -3.59 -20.60 -13.06
N ILE A 283 -3.73 -19.66 -13.98
CA ILE A 283 -5.00 -19.01 -14.26
C ILE A 283 -5.90 -19.99 -15.01
N THR A 284 -7.03 -20.36 -14.39
CA THR A 284 -8.09 -21.18 -15.00
C THR A 284 -9.10 -20.35 -15.80
N THR A 285 -9.03 -19.02 -15.75
CA THR A 285 -10.00 -18.11 -16.36
C THR A 285 -9.63 -17.71 -17.79
N LYS A 286 -10.59 -17.85 -18.71
CA LYS A 286 -10.45 -17.46 -20.12
C LYS A 286 -10.40 -15.93 -20.25
N LEU A 287 -9.22 -15.37 -20.55
CA LEU A 287 -9.05 -13.95 -20.82
C LEU A 287 -9.58 -13.59 -22.21
N ASN A 288 -10.34 -12.49 -22.30
CA ASN A 288 -10.79 -11.90 -23.56
C ASN A 288 -10.08 -10.55 -23.74
N VAL A 289 -9.21 -10.46 -24.73
CA VAL A 289 -8.44 -9.25 -25.04
C VAL A 289 -8.82 -8.80 -26.45
N ARG A 290 -9.17 -7.51 -26.60
CA ARG A 290 -9.59 -6.91 -27.87
C ARG A 290 -9.07 -5.48 -27.96
N LEU A 291 -8.71 -5.06 -29.18
CA LEU A 291 -8.48 -3.65 -29.49
C LEU A 291 -9.84 -3.00 -29.80
N VAL A 292 -10.21 -1.94 -29.07
CA VAL A 292 -11.51 -1.28 -29.21
C VAL A 292 -11.31 0.23 -29.21
N THR A 293 -11.97 0.92 -30.16
CA THR A 293 -12.11 2.37 -30.13
C THR A 293 -13.29 2.73 -29.23
N ILE A 294 -13.02 3.40 -28.11
CA ILE A 294 -14.05 3.80 -27.14
C ILE A 294 -14.56 5.20 -27.50
N THR A 295 -15.84 5.30 -27.88
CA THR A 295 -16.57 6.57 -28.04
C THR A 295 -17.18 7.02 -26.69
N PRO A 296 -17.62 8.28 -26.53
CA PRO A 296 -18.33 8.71 -25.32
C PRO A 296 -19.52 7.82 -24.96
N ASP A 297 -20.35 7.44 -25.94
CA ASP A 297 -21.51 6.57 -25.71
C ASP A 297 -21.11 5.15 -25.27
N ILE A 298 -20.01 4.61 -25.83
CA ILE A 298 -19.46 3.32 -25.41
C ILE A 298 -18.89 3.44 -23.98
N ALA A 299 -18.20 4.54 -23.67
CA ALA A 299 -17.68 4.79 -22.34
C ALA A 299 -18.78 4.87 -21.28
N GLU A 300 -19.87 5.58 -21.58
CA GLU A 300 -21.04 5.68 -20.69
C GLU A 300 -21.64 4.30 -20.40
N LYS A 301 -21.91 3.51 -21.45
CA LYS A 301 -22.40 2.13 -21.31
C LYS A 301 -21.44 1.22 -20.53
N MET A 302 -20.13 1.39 -20.70
CA MET A 302 -19.13 0.62 -19.95
C MET A 302 -19.09 1.01 -18.47
N LEU A 303 -19.33 2.29 -18.16
CA LEU A 303 -19.32 2.82 -16.79
C LEU A 303 -20.60 2.51 -16.02
N ASP A 304 -21.73 2.26 -16.71
CA ASP A 304 -22.99 1.81 -16.11
C ASP A 304 -22.89 0.43 -15.43
N GLY A 305 -21.86 -0.37 -15.76
CA GLY A 305 -21.52 -1.62 -15.09
C GLY A 305 -20.96 -1.40 -13.69
N ARG A 306 -21.85 -1.31 -12.68
CA ARG A 306 -21.53 -0.98 -11.28
C ARG A 306 -20.85 -2.12 -10.51
N ALA A 307 -19.57 -2.37 -10.78
CA ALA A 307 -18.68 -2.85 -9.72
C ALA A 307 -18.23 -1.64 -8.87
N PRO A 308 -17.97 -1.80 -7.56
CA PRO A 308 -17.46 -0.71 -6.74
C PRO A 308 -16.15 -0.19 -7.32
N ASN A 309 -16.18 1.05 -7.84
CA ASN A 309 -15.05 1.71 -8.47
C ASN A 309 -14.55 2.86 -7.59
N ARG A 310 -13.28 3.23 -7.75
CA ARG A 310 -12.73 4.41 -7.06
C ARG A 310 -13.46 5.68 -7.51
N SER A 311 -13.71 6.59 -6.58
CA SER A 311 -14.08 7.95 -6.93
C SER A 311 -12.94 8.61 -7.71
N VAL A 312 -13.25 9.23 -8.85
CA VAL A 312 -12.31 10.04 -9.62
C VAL A 312 -12.65 11.52 -9.41
N SER A 313 -11.65 12.36 -9.13
CA SER A 313 -11.90 13.79 -8.91
C SER A 313 -12.18 14.50 -10.23
N SER A 314 -13.01 15.54 -10.18
CA SER A 314 -13.30 16.41 -11.34
C SER A 314 -12.02 16.98 -11.96
N ALA A 315 -11.02 17.35 -11.14
CA ALA A 315 -9.73 17.82 -11.64
C ALA A 315 -9.00 16.79 -12.53
N VAL A 316 -9.06 15.51 -12.17
CA VAL A 316 -8.44 14.42 -12.96
C VAL A 316 -9.22 14.20 -14.25
N LEU A 317 -10.56 14.22 -14.19
CA LEU A 317 -11.42 14.11 -15.38
C LEU A 317 -11.17 15.26 -16.35
N ASN A 318 -11.12 16.50 -15.85
CA ASN A 318 -10.85 17.69 -16.64
C ASN A 318 -9.46 17.66 -17.27
N LYS A 319 -8.46 17.09 -16.57
CA LYS A 319 -7.14 16.86 -17.16
C LYS A 319 -7.24 15.92 -18.36
N TYR A 320 -7.84 14.73 -18.18
CA TYR A 320 -7.95 13.76 -19.29
C TYR A 320 -8.78 14.28 -20.46
N ALA A 321 -9.87 15.01 -20.19
CA ALA A 321 -10.68 15.62 -21.24
C ALA A 321 -9.85 16.63 -22.08
N ARG A 322 -9.03 17.46 -21.42
CA ARG A 322 -8.10 18.35 -22.13
C ARG A 322 -7.03 17.59 -22.90
N ASP A 323 -6.41 16.58 -22.29
CA ASP A 323 -5.36 15.79 -22.94
C ASP A 323 -5.89 15.04 -24.18
N MET A 324 -7.14 14.58 -24.15
CA MET A 324 -7.81 13.93 -25.28
C MET A 324 -8.26 14.92 -26.37
N ALA A 325 -8.59 16.16 -26.02
CA ALA A 325 -8.97 17.20 -26.97
C ALA A 325 -7.78 17.77 -27.75
N VAL A 326 -6.57 17.69 -27.19
CA VAL A 326 -5.34 18.01 -27.90
C VAL A 326 -5.01 16.85 -28.84
N ASP A 327 -5.33 17.01 -30.12
CA ASP A 327 -5.05 15.98 -31.12
C ASP A 327 -3.55 15.73 -31.27
N ARG A 328 -3.04 14.70 -30.61
CA ARG A 328 -1.66 14.21 -30.79
C ARG A 328 -1.51 13.33 -32.04
N ARG A 329 -2.60 13.02 -32.76
CA ARG A 329 -2.59 12.18 -33.99
C ARG A 329 -2.43 13.01 -35.27
N GLY A 330 -1.92 14.24 -35.18
CA GLY A 330 -1.65 15.13 -36.30
C GLY A 330 -0.48 14.75 -37.22
N LYS A 331 -0.23 13.46 -37.48
CA LYS A 331 0.62 12.97 -38.59
C LYS A 331 0.12 11.62 -39.11
N GLY A 332 -0.80 11.66 -40.08
CA GLY A 332 -1.15 10.47 -40.87
C GLY A 332 -2.57 10.48 -41.44
N THR A 333 -2.70 11.15 -42.58
CA THR A 333 -3.67 11.01 -43.69
C THR A 333 -5.10 10.50 -43.40
N PRO A 334 -6.16 11.23 -43.81
CA PRO A 334 -7.52 10.70 -43.77
C PRO A 334 -7.67 9.55 -44.77
N VAL A 335 -8.15 8.40 -44.30
CA VAL A 335 -8.65 7.35 -45.19
C VAL A 335 -10.00 7.83 -45.69
N ALA A 336 -10.05 8.20 -46.97
CA ALA A 336 -11.27 8.49 -47.70
C ALA A 336 -11.94 7.19 -48.16
N GLY A 337 -13.28 7.16 -48.13
CA GLY A 337 -14.13 6.22 -48.88
C GLY A 337 -14.44 4.93 -48.17
#